data_AF-A0A248L4X2-F1
#
_entry.id   AF-A0A248L4X2-F1
#
_cell.length_a   1.000
_cell.length_b   1.000
_cell.length_c   1.000
_cell.angle_alpha   90.00
_cell.angle_beta   90.00
_cell.angle_gamma   90.00
#
_symmetry.space_group_name_H-M   'P 1'
#
loop_
_entity.id
_entity.type
_entity.pdbx_description
1 polymer ?
#
loop_
_entity_poly.entity_id
_entity_poly.type
_entity_poly.pdbx_seq_one_letter_code
_entity_poly.pdbx_strand_id
1 'polypeptide(L)'
;MEIHCRDCSYHIVAEIGQREEWGEFPSMLTYGLEQYRTALPFLFVPPYQEPLISRAHIDDQNRAMLIKNYHAHIDAIEGGWVPHQYDLFQCPCCDTISTRFWCALFIPSAIIEPIHRCERDETVLHRISIDDLHQAKCPECRHQSLYVRND
;
A
#
# COMPACT_ATOMS: atom_id res chain seq x y z
N MET A 1 -8.04 -9.74 9.15
CA MET A 1 -7.09 -10.39 10.06
C MET A 1 -6.99 -9.54 11.32
N GLU A 2 -6.85 -10.12 12.51
CA GLU A 2 -6.67 -9.33 13.74
C GLU A 2 -5.24 -9.44 14.27
N ILE A 3 -4.66 -8.30 14.65
CA ILE A 3 -3.35 -8.20 15.29
C ILE A 3 -3.56 -7.79 16.74
N HIS A 4 -2.97 -8.55 17.66
CA HIS A 4 -3.10 -8.36 19.11
C HIS A 4 -1.72 -8.25 19.76
N CYS A 5 -1.65 -7.57 20.91
CA CYS A 5 -0.49 -7.59 21.79
C CYS A 5 -0.69 -8.60 22.92
N ARG A 6 0.35 -9.37 23.29
CA ARG A 6 0.27 -10.29 24.45
C ARG A 6 0.32 -9.58 25.79
N ASP A 7 0.90 -8.38 25.82
CA ASP A 7 1.25 -7.68 27.07
C ASP A 7 0.32 -6.49 27.37
N CYS A 8 -0.60 -6.13 26.48
CA CYS A 8 -1.57 -5.05 26.69
C CYS A 8 -2.87 -5.24 25.88
N SER A 9 -3.78 -4.29 25.98
CA SER A 9 -5.09 -4.30 25.31
C SER A 9 -5.07 -3.91 23.82
N TYR A 10 -3.89 -3.66 23.26
CA TYR A 10 -3.76 -3.24 21.88
C TYR A 10 -4.27 -4.31 20.92
N HIS A 11 -5.19 -3.90 20.05
CA HIS A 11 -5.68 -4.71 18.95
C HIS A 11 -5.99 -3.82 17.74
N ILE A 12 -5.79 -4.35 16.53
CA ILE A 12 -6.25 -3.72 15.29
C ILE A 12 -6.79 -4.78 14.33
N VAL A 13 -7.77 -4.37 13.51
CA VAL A 13 -8.19 -5.14 12.34
C VAL A 13 -7.30 -4.72 11.17
N ALA A 14 -6.47 -5.64 10.70
CA ALA A 14 -5.63 -5.46 9.54
C ALA A 14 -6.24 -6.15 8.31
N GLU A 15 -6.16 -5.46 7.20
CA GLU A 15 -6.41 -6.01 5.88
C GLU A 15 -5.06 -6.30 5.22
N ILE A 16 -4.85 -7.53 4.75
CA ILE A 16 -3.57 -7.98 4.19
C ILE A 16 -3.88 -8.97 3.06
N GLY A 17 -3.06 -8.93 2.00
CA GLY A 17 -3.18 -9.82 0.86
C GLY A 17 -3.82 -9.16 -0.35
N GLN A 18 -3.93 -9.95 -1.43
CA GLN A 18 -4.56 -9.52 -2.67
C GLN A 18 -6.09 -9.53 -2.52
N ARG A 19 -6.76 -8.55 -3.11
CA ARG A 19 -8.21 -8.61 -3.28
C ARG A 19 -8.53 -9.14 -4.67
N GLU A 20 -9.53 -10.02 -4.75
CA GLU A 20 -9.99 -10.62 -6.01
C GLU A 20 -10.41 -9.56 -7.05
N GLU A 21 -10.88 -8.40 -6.58
CA GLU A 21 -11.34 -7.28 -7.41
C GLU A 21 -10.23 -6.48 -8.09
N TRP A 22 -8.95 -6.77 -7.82
CA TRP A 22 -7.83 -5.90 -8.23
C TRP A 22 -7.37 -6.02 -9.68
N GLY A 23 -7.90 -6.96 -10.47
CA GLY A 23 -7.59 -7.06 -11.90
C GLY A 23 -6.09 -7.13 -12.18
N GLU A 24 -5.67 -6.74 -13.39
CA GLU A 24 -4.24 -6.64 -13.71
C GLU A 24 -3.65 -5.32 -13.17
N PHE A 25 -2.38 -5.33 -12.79
CA PHE A 25 -1.71 -4.17 -12.18
C PHE A 25 -1.84 -2.86 -12.98
N PRO A 26 -1.63 -2.84 -14.32
CA PRO A 26 -1.85 -1.61 -15.09
C PRO A 26 -3.32 -1.19 -15.02
N SER A 27 -4.24 -2.14 -15.16
CA SER A 27 -5.68 -1.89 -15.08
C SER A 27 -6.09 -1.32 -13.72
N MET A 28 -5.47 -1.72 -12.62
CA MET A 28 -5.70 -1.17 -11.28
C MET A 28 -5.20 0.28 -11.16
N LEU A 29 -4.01 0.60 -11.67
CA LEU A 29 -3.52 1.98 -11.70
C LEU A 29 -4.40 2.88 -12.58
N THR A 30 -4.94 2.30 -13.65
CA THR A 30 -5.74 2.96 -14.67
C THR A 30 -7.24 2.75 -14.51
N TYR A 31 -7.73 2.16 -13.42
CA TYR A 31 -9.13 1.79 -13.31
C TYR A 31 -9.98 3.08 -13.34
N GLY A 32 -11.00 3.09 -14.20
CA GLY A 32 -11.75 4.29 -14.55
C GLY A 32 -11.23 5.05 -15.77
N LEU A 33 -9.96 4.94 -16.19
CA LEU A 33 -9.34 5.73 -17.28
C LEU A 33 -9.98 5.57 -18.67
N GLU A 34 -10.75 4.51 -18.94
CA GLU A 34 -11.50 4.37 -20.21
C GLU A 34 -12.51 5.53 -20.41
N GLN A 35 -13.02 6.12 -19.33
CA GLN A 35 -13.85 7.33 -19.35
C GLN A 35 -13.02 8.63 -19.46
N TYR A 36 -11.69 8.54 -19.35
CA TYR A 36 -10.71 9.63 -19.33
C TYR A 36 -10.00 9.83 -20.69
N ARG A 37 -10.35 9.04 -21.73
CA ARG A 37 -9.75 9.12 -23.09
C ARG A 37 -9.93 10.48 -23.79
N THR A 38 -10.65 11.43 -23.20
CA THR A 38 -10.79 12.81 -23.66
C THR A 38 -9.83 13.78 -22.93
N ALA A 39 -8.53 13.61 -23.17
CA ALA A 39 -7.51 14.67 -23.22
C ALA A 39 -7.51 15.82 -22.18
N LEU A 40 -7.56 15.53 -20.87
CA LEU A 40 -7.30 16.56 -19.84
C LEU A 40 -6.21 16.12 -18.83
N PRO A 41 -5.35 17.06 -18.36
CA PRO A 41 -4.36 16.79 -17.32
C PRO A 41 -5.03 16.32 -16.02
N PHE A 42 -4.36 15.40 -15.31
CA PHE A 42 -4.79 14.76 -14.04
C PHE A 42 -5.35 15.69 -12.95
N LEU A 43 -5.12 17.01 -13.02
CA LEU A 43 -5.42 18.00 -11.99
C LEU A 43 -6.88 18.52 -11.96
N PHE A 44 -7.77 18.07 -12.85
CA PHE A 44 -9.10 18.70 -13.04
C PHE A 44 -10.31 17.75 -12.94
N VAL A 45 -10.25 16.66 -12.17
CA VAL A 45 -11.37 15.70 -12.09
C VAL A 45 -12.20 15.83 -10.80
N PRO A 46 -13.52 16.10 -10.88
CA PRO A 46 -14.41 16.17 -9.72
C PRO A 46 -14.54 14.81 -9.01
N PRO A 47 -14.65 14.78 -7.67
CA PRO A 47 -14.56 13.57 -6.83
C PRO A 47 -15.67 12.52 -6.98
N TYR A 48 -16.62 12.65 -7.92
CA TYR A 48 -17.86 11.86 -7.94
C TYR A 48 -17.99 10.82 -9.07
N GLN A 49 -16.92 10.55 -9.82
CA GLN A 49 -16.95 9.54 -10.91
C GLN A 49 -15.88 8.45 -10.79
N GLU A 50 -15.25 8.31 -9.63
CA GLU A 50 -14.26 7.25 -9.40
C GLU A 50 -14.90 6.08 -8.63
N PRO A 51 -14.80 4.84 -9.10
CA PRO A 51 -15.02 3.68 -8.25
C PRO A 51 -14.06 3.75 -7.05
N LEU A 52 -14.59 3.44 -5.86
CA LEU A 52 -14.01 3.62 -4.51
C LEU A 52 -12.58 3.12 -4.26
N ILE A 53 -11.93 2.47 -5.24
CA ILE A 53 -10.66 1.75 -5.05
C ILE A 53 -9.43 2.63 -5.39
N SER A 54 -9.60 3.70 -6.18
CA SER A 54 -8.48 4.51 -6.70
C SER A 54 -8.00 5.63 -5.75
N ARG A 55 -8.89 6.25 -4.96
CA ARG A 55 -8.53 7.34 -4.01
C ARG A 55 -8.44 6.92 -2.55
N ALA A 56 -9.06 5.81 -2.16
CA ALA A 56 -9.11 5.42 -0.75
C ALA A 56 -7.81 4.75 -0.25
N HIS A 57 -6.95 4.28 -1.17
CA HIS A 57 -5.97 3.24 -0.82
C HIS A 57 -4.54 3.50 -1.28
N ILE A 58 -4.34 4.34 -2.30
CA ILE A 58 -3.04 4.87 -2.74
C ILE A 58 -3.22 6.38 -2.88
N ASP A 59 -2.33 7.18 -2.28
CA ASP A 59 -2.37 8.62 -2.49
C ASP A 59 -1.99 8.99 -3.95
N ASP A 60 -2.45 10.17 -4.38
CA ASP A 60 -2.26 10.64 -5.76
C ASP A 60 -0.78 10.73 -6.16
N GLN A 61 0.11 11.00 -5.21
CA GLN A 61 1.54 11.12 -5.46
C GLN A 61 2.17 9.77 -5.79
N ASN A 62 1.90 8.76 -4.96
CA ASN A 62 2.35 7.38 -5.18
C ASN A 62 1.76 6.82 -6.47
N ARG A 63 0.47 7.07 -6.73
CA ARG A 63 -0.18 6.65 -7.97
C ARG A 63 0.47 7.27 -9.21
N ALA A 64 0.68 8.59 -9.22
CA ALA A 64 1.32 9.28 -10.34
C ALA A 64 2.75 8.80 -10.57
N MET A 65 3.51 8.57 -9.49
CA MET A 65 4.86 8.01 -9.56
C MET A 65 4.85 6.60 -10.20
N LEU A 66 3.96 5.71 -9.77
CA LEU A 66 3.87 4.36 -10.30
C LEU A 66 3.49 4.34 -11.78
N ILE A 67 2.46 5.10 -12.18
CA ILE A 67 2.04 5.22 -13.59
C ILE A 67 3.20 5.70 -14.46
N LYS A 68 3.90 6.76 -14.02
CA LYS A 68 5.04 7.33 -14.76
C LYS A 68 6.15 6.30 -14.97
N ASN A 69 6.54 5.58 -13.92
CA ASN A 69 7.63 4.61 -13.98
C ASN A 69 7.25 3.35 -14.75
N TYR A 70 6.01 2.89 -14.61
CA TYR A 70 5.48 1.77 -15.39
C TYR A 70 5.58 2.06 -16.89
N HIS A 71 5.07 3.21 -17.35
CA HIS A 71 5.12 3.58 -18.77
C HIS A 71 6.54 3.82 -19.29
N ALA A 72 7.45 4.35 -18.46
CA ALA A 72 8.83 4.58 -18.86
C ALA A 72 9.60 3.28 -19.09
N HIS A 73 9.20 2.17 -18.45
CA HIS A 73 9.96 0.93 -18.38
C HIS A 73 9.14 -0.30 -18.77
N ILE A 74 8.01 -0.13 -19.46
CA ILE A 74 7.06 -1.21 -19.77
C ILE A 74 7.73 -2.39 -20.49
N ASP A 75 8.67 -2.13 -21.40
CA ASP A 75 9.39 -3.18 -22.14
C ASP A 75 10.43 -3.92 -21.30
N ALA A 76 10.83 -3.35 -20.16
CA ALA A 76 11.86 -3.87 -19.26
C ALA A 76 11.29 -4.51 -17.99
N ILE A 77 10.00 -4.35 -17.72
CA ILE A 77 9.31 -5.03 -16.61
C ILE A 77 9.13 -6.49 -17.03
N GLU A 78 10.02 -7.36 -16.57
CA GLU A 78 10.06 -8.78 -16.94
C GLU A 78 8.71 -9.46 -16.66
N GLY A 79 8.07 -10.00 -17.70
CA GLY A 79 6.90 -10.87 -17.56
C GLY A 79 5.59 -10.21 -17.13
N GLY A 80 5.52 -8.88 -17.04
CA GLY A 80 4.27 -8.15 -16.74
C GLY A 80 3.67 -8.40 -15.35
N TRP A 81 4.35 -9.19 -14.50
CA TRP A 81 3.87 -9.50 -13.16
C TRP A 81 4.42 -8.49 -12.16
N VAL A 82 3.54 -7.61 -11.69
CA VAL A 82 3.82 -6.65 -10.63
C VAL A 82 3.04 -7.09 -9.39
N PRO A 83 3.70 -7.51 -8.30
CA PRO A 83 2.99 -7.88 -7.10
C PRO A 83 2.26 -6.65 -6.56
N HIS A 84 1.02 -6.85 -6.14
CA HIS A 84 0.22 -5.83 -5.50
C HIS A 84 -0.72 -6.49 -4.48
N GLN A 85 -0.68 -6.00 -3.25
CA GLN A 85 -1.45 -6.50 -2.12
C GLN A 85 -1.58 -5.41 -1.06
N TYR A 86 -2.50 -5.57 -0.11
CA TYR A 86 -2.35 -4.87 1.15
C TYR A 86 -1.25 -5.50 1.98
N ASP A 87 -0.46 -4.65 2.65
CA ASP A 87 0.58 -5.09 3.56
C ASP A 87 0.61 -4.22 4.82
N LEU A 88 1.34 -4.67 5.83
CA LEU A 88 1.50 -3.97 7.10
C LEU A 88 2.66 -2.99 7.04
N PHE A 89 2.44 -1.84 7.65
CA PHE A 89 3.42 -0.79 7.79
C PHE A 89 3.44 -0.27 9.22
N GLN A 90 4.64 0.01 9.74
CA GLN A 90 4.84 0.61 11.07
C GLN A 90 5.63 1.89 10.97
N CYS A 91 5.19 2.90 11.72
CA CYS A 91 5.98 4.11 11.91
C CYS A 91 7.14 3.81 12.87
N PRO A 92 8.41 4.08 12.50
CA PRO A 92 9.54 3.85 13.39
C PRO A 92 9.60 4.82 14.58
N CYS A 93 8.84 5.93 14.54
CA CYS A 93 8.83 6.97 15.58
C CYS A 93 7.75 6.72 16.64
N CYS A 94 6.51 6.47 16.20
CA CYS A 94 5.37 6.30 17.11
C CYS A 94 4.84 4.86 17.18
N ASP A 95 5.53 3.91 16.56
CA ASP A 95 5.23 2.47 16.49
C ASP A 95 3.85 2.13 15.90
N THR A 96 3.07 3.13 15.46
CA THR A 96 1.70 2.95 14.94
C THR A 96 1.72 2.05 13.71
N ILE A 97 0.88 1.02 13.74
CA ILE A 97 0.71 0.05 12.66
C ILE A 97 -0.49 0.45 11.82
N SER A 98 -0.35 0.38 10.50
CA SER A 98 -1.45 0.56 9.56
C SER A 98 -1.31 -0.39 8.38
N THR A 99 -2.45 -0.75 7.80
CA THR A 99 -2.50 -1.39 6.50
C THR A 99 -2.34 -0.32 5.42
N ARG A 100 -1.48 -0.58 4.43
CA ARG A 100 -1.36 0.25 3.22
C ARG A 100 -1.23 -0.62 1.98
N PHE A 101 -1.65 -0.08 0.85
CA PHE A 101 -1.46 -0.73 -0.43
C PHE A 101 0.04 -0.79 -0.76
N TRP A 102 0.54 -1.97 -1.11
CA TRP A 102 1.91 -2.18 -1.55
C TRP A 102 1.93 -2.76 -2.95
N CYS A 103 2.83 -2.25 -3.78
CA CYS A 103 3.22 -2.85 -5.04
C CYS A 103 4.69 -2.54 -5.35
N ALA A 104 5.29 -3.29 -6.26
CA ALA A 104 6.69 -3.08 -6.63
C ALA A 104 6.94 -3.29 -8.13
N LEU A 105 7.36 -2.25 -8.83
CA LEU A 105 7.89 -2.35 -10.20
C LEU A 105 9.34 -2.79 -10.13
N PHE A 106 9.62 -4.01 -10.58
CA PHE A 106 10.97 -4.50 -10.76
C PHE A 106 11.48 -4.06 -12.13
N ILE A 107 12.48 -3.19 -12.13
CA ILE A 107 13.18 -2.75 -13.34
C ILE A 107 14.65 -3.12 -13.23
N PRO A 108 15.41 -3.22 -14.34
CA PRO A 108 16.80 -3.70 -14.30
C PRO A 108 17.72 -2.95 -13.32
N SER A 109 17.44 -1.68 -13.04
CA SER A 109 18.27 -0.82 -12.19
C SER A 109 17.71 -0.56 -10.79
N ALA A 110 16.47 -0.91 -10.48
CA ALA A 110 15.81 -0.53 -9.24
C ALA A 110 14.52 -1.32 -8.96
N ILE A 111 14.05 -1.20 -7.72
CA ILE A 111 12.70 -1.56 -7.32
C ILE A 111 11.97 -0.25 -7.01
N ILE A 112 10.81 -0.03 -7.64
CA ILE A 112 10.01 1.18 -7.43
C ILE A 112 8.72 0.79 -6.72
N GLU A 113 8.53 1.32 -5.52
CA GLU A 113 7.39 1.02 -4.64
C GLU A 113 6.82 2.30 -4.02
N PRO A 114 5.56 2.28 -3.53
CA PRO A 114 4.96 3.40 -2.83
C PRO A 114 5.74 3.83 -1.58
N ILE A 115 5.81 5.14 -1.34
CA ILE A 115 6.33 5.71 -0.10
C ILE A 115 5.15 6.14 0.77
N HIS A 116 4.90 5.37 1.84
CA HIS A 116 3.86 5.72 2.81
C HIS A 116 4.42 6.52 3.96
N ARG A 117 3.64 7.50 4.46
CA ARG A 117 4.02 8.37 5.58
C ARG A 117 3.05 8.22 6.74
N CYS A 118 3.59 8.36 7.96
CA CYS A 118 2.78 8.40 9.17
C CYS A 118 1.90 9.66 9.18
N GLU A 119 0.62 9.51 9.50
CA GLU A 119 -0.31 10.65 9.63
C GLU A 119 0.01 11.56 10.82
N ARG A 120 0.78 11.07 11.80
CA ARG A 120 1.10 11.82 13.02
C ARG A 120 2.39 12.63 12.92
N ASP A 121 3.41 12.05 12.29
CA ASP A 121 4.79 12.57 12.34
C ASP A 121 5.47 12.63 10.96
N GLU A 122 4.75 12.29 9.89
CA GLU A 122 5.21 12.29 8.48
C GLU A 122 6.43 11.40 8.18
N THR A 123 6.89 10.60 9.16
CA THR A 123 7.99 9.67 8.98
C THR A 123 7.62 8.61 7.98
N VAL A 124 8.58 8.19 7.15
CA VAL A 124 8.39 7.10 6.20
C VAL A 124 8.10 5.82 6.98
N LEU A 125 7.02 5.16 6.62
CA LEU A 125 6.61 3.91 7.25
C LEU A 125 7.48 2.76 6.74
N HIS A 126 7.80 1.83 7.62
CA HIS A 126 8.52 0.61 7.26
C HIS A 126 7.53 -0.53 7.07
N ARG A 127 7.67 -1.27 5.97
CA ARG A 127 6.88 -2.47 5.72
C ARG A 127 7.27 -3.56 6.72
N ILE A 128 6.29 -4.28 7.25
CA ILE A 128 6.49 -5.43 8.14
C ILE A 128 5.85 -6.65 7.50
N SER A 129 6.60 -7.75 7.37
CA SER A 129 6.01 -9.03 7.02
C SER A 129 5.16 -9.56 8.18
N ILE A 130 4.03 -10.20 7.90
CA ILE A 130 3.24 -10.90 8.93
C ILE A 130 4.12 -11.87 9.72
N ASP A 131 5.05 -12.56 9.06
CA ASP A 131 5.95 -13.52 9.70
C ASP A 131 6.87 -12.86 10.74
N ASP A 132 7.20 -11.58 10.54
CA ASP A 132 8.07 -10.78 11.39
C ASP A 132 7.28 -9.93 12.41
N LEU A 133 5.96 -10.11 12.52
CA LEU A 133 5.12 -9.30 13.40
C LEU A 133 5.55 -9.39 14.87
N HIS A 134 6.09 -10.53 15.28
CA HIS A 134 6.64 -10.73 16.63
C HIS A 134 7.84 -9.82 16.94
N GLN A 135 8.50 -9.23 15.94
CA GLN A 135 9.60 -8.28 16.08
C GLN A 135 9.11 -6.83 16.07
N ALA A 136 7.88 -6.58 15.63
CA ALA A 136 7.29 -5.25 15.62
C ALA A 136 6.89 -4.83 17.04
N LYS A 137 7.12 -3.55 17.37
CA LYS A 137 6.77 -3.01 18.68
C LYS A 137 5.28 -2.72 18.75
N CYS A 138 4.65 -3.06 19.87
CA CYS A 138 3.30 -2.63 20.14
C CYS A 138 3.23 -1.09 20.29
N PRO A 139 2.28 -0.38 19.63
CA PRO A 139 2.15 1.07 19.78
C PRO A 139 1.83 1.55 21.20
N GLU A 140 1.26 0.68 22.05
CA GLU A 140 0.88 1.02 23.43
C GLU A 140 1.97 0.70 24.44
N CYS A 141 2.46 -0.54 24.50
CA CYS A 141 3.44 -0.98 25.51
C CYS A 141 4.89 -1.04 25.00
N ARG A 142 5.12 -0.86 23.69
CA ARG A 142 6.43 -0.92 23.01
C ARG A 142 7.17 -2.27 23.10
N HIS A 143 6.57 -3.30 23.68
CA HIS A 143 7.11 -4.65 23.66
C HIS A 143 6.95 -5.30 22.28
N GLN A 144 7.85 -6.21 21.96
CA GLN A 144 7.85 -7.02 20.74
C GLN A 144 7.05 -8.31 20.98
N SER A 145 5.74 -8.15 21.09
CA SER A 145 4.83 -9.23 21.49
C SER A 145 3.53 -9.23 20.68
N LEU A 146 3.57 -8.65 19.49
CA LEU A 146 2.46 -8.66 18.56
C LEU A 146 2.30 -10.04 17.90
N TYR A 147 1.06 -10.45 17.68
CA TYR A 147 0.74 -11.71 17.04
C TYR A 147 -0.58 -11.60 16.26
N VAL A 148 -0.71 -12.46 15.25
CA VAL A 148 -1.95 -12.62 14.50
C VAL A 148 -2.87 -13.57 15.25
N ARG A 149 -4.14 -13.16 15.41
CA ARG A 149 -5.22 -14.05 15.79
C ARG A 149 -6.03 -14.37 14.54
N ASN A 150 -5.93 -15.62 14.09
CA ASN A 150 -6.85 -16.19 13.11
C ASN A 150 -7.97 -16.82 13.93
N ASP A 151 -9.17 -16.26 13.84
CA ASP A 151 -10.38 -16.96 14.29
C ASP A 151 -10.73 -18.10 13.30
#